data_AF-A0A956L5I8-F1
#
_entry.id   AF-A0A956L5I8-F1
#
_cell.length_a   1.000
_cell.length_b   1.000
_cell.length_c   1.000
_cell.angle_alpha   90.00
_cell.angle_beta   90.00
_cell.angle_gamma   90.00
#
_symmetry.space_group_name_H-M   'P 1'
#
loop_
_entity.id
_entity.type
_entity.pdbx_description
1 polymer ?
#
loop_
_entity_poly.entity_id
_entity_poly.type
_entity_poly.pdbx_seq_one_letter_code
_entity_poly.pdbx_strand_id
1 'polypeptide(L)'
;EAHGLELRAQAATLRCEGPRRAPRCHYEARYELGNPSPAALRVPAAIVGSQGTDPRVTVGGVAPPERPRTELDARALAHARDTQPREKGRPLVHRGFVLEVGAGATVEVIVQTPVTLTAWGCDCGFLELERRHMVVSKDLEIEYHVDHLQGLGLRGVDERPLARTTEIPLRWKNRTRFSVTGRSLQRGRWVVHDVLTVPVAEPWTIAARPPVLLGGPFAAVGVGWRKDAGLLLRAGWEVARPAWLVGSLAVETDARTHVELVPTAEFTFPRWASTLVMFPAPGVGIGAPVQLVPTTRAGIRTHLSLAWHVVSILGVIDVYPTQREQPGKLYGGLMVQVGI
;
A
#
# COMPACT_ATOMS: atom_id res chain seq x y z
N GLU A 1 19.21 -11.04 24.57
CA GLU A 1 20.59 -11.47 24.26
C GLU A 1 20.55 -12.40 23.06
N ALA A 2 21.46 -12.25 22.12
CA ALA A 2 21.52 -13.14 20.95
C ALA A 2 21.94 -14.54 21.41
N HIS A 3 21.00 -15.47 21.43
CA HIS A 3 21.27 -16.88 21.64
C HIS A 3 22.32 -17.28 20.60
N GLY A 4 23.42 -17.91 21.02
CA GLY A 4 24.65 -18.06 20.22
C GLY A 4 24.54 -18.77 18.87
N LEU A 5 23.35 -19.06 18.36
CA LEU A 5 23.09 -19.60 17.04
C LEU A 5 23.35 -18.57 15.94
N GLU A 6 24.03 -19.02 14.89
CA GLU A 6 24.31 -18.27 13.67
C GLU A 6 23.38 -18.75 12.54
N LEU A 7 22.75 -17.81 11.83
CA LEU A 7 22.06 -18.12 10.59
C LEU A 7 23.10 -18.34 9.47
N ARG A 8 23.18 -19.57 8.96
CA ARG A 8 24.09 -19.97 7.87
C ARG A 8 23.45 -19.75 6.50
N ALA A 9 22.21 -20.21 6.34
CA ALA A 9 21.44 -20.10 5.11
C ALA A 9 19.95 -19.99 5.40
N GLN A 10 19.21 -19.47 4.43
CA GLN A 10 17.77 -19.31 4.53
C GLN A 10 17.10 -19.34 3.16
N ALA A 11 15.96 -20.02 3.11
CA ALA A 11 15.13 -20.10 1.91
C ALA A 11 13.65 -20.03 2.27
N ALA A 12 12.85 -19.47 1.38
CA ALA A 12 11.40 -19.44 1.51
C ALA A 12 10.75 -19.88 0.20
N THR A 13 9.78 -20.78 0.29
CA THR A 13 8.99 -21.26 -0.84
C THR A 13 7.53 -20.96 -0.59
N LEU A 14 6.85 -20.43 -1.60
CA LEU A 14 5.41 -20.18 -1.56
C LEU A 14 4.77 -20.84 -2.77
N ARG A 15 3.95 -21.84 -2.51
CA ARG A 15 3.24 -22.59 -3.53
C ARG A 15 1.77 -22.27 -3.48
N CYS A 16 1.25 -21.67 -4.54
CA CYS A 16 -0.12 -21.21 -4.56
C CYS A 16 -1.00 -22.05 -5.50
N GLU A 17 -2.24 -22.25 -5.07
CA GLU A 17 -3.27 -23.01 -5.76
C GLU A 17 -4.64 -22.32 -5.64
N GLY A 18 -5.63 -22.85 -6.37
CA GLY A 18 -6.99 -22.35 -6.33
C GLY A 18 -7.26 -21.16 -7.27
N PRO A 19 -8.49 -20.61 -7.23
CA PRO A 19 -8.88 -19.46 -8.04
C PRO A 19 -8.20 -18.19 -7.54
N ARG A 20 -7.91 -17.24 -8.44
CA ARG A 20 -7.20 -15.99 -8.11
C ARG A 20 -7.85 -15.21 -6.96
N ARG A 21 -9.17 -15.22 -6.83
CA ARG A 21 -9.91 -14.44 -5.82
C ARG A 21 -9.86 -15.04 -4.41
N ALA A 22 -9.49 -16.31 -4.29
CA ALA A 22 -9.36 -17.01 -3.01
C ALA A 22 -8.14 -17.95 -3.08
N PRO A 23 -6.93 -17.39 -3.19
CA PRO A 23 -5.74 -18.18 -3.35
C PRO A 23 -5.39 -18.90 -2.05
N ARG A 24 -5.23 -20.21 -2.14
CA ARG A 24 -4.71 -21.04 -1.05
C ARG A 24 -3.25 -21.29 -1.34
N CYS A 25 -2.36 -20.94 -0.43
CA CYS A 25 -0.96 -21.19 -0.62
C CYS A 25 -0.38 -22.01 0.52
N HIS A 26 0.67 -22.75 0.22
CA HIS A 26 1.51 -23.43 1.17
C HIS A 26 2.82 -22.67 1.25
N TYR A 27 3.13 -22.18 2.44
CA TYR A 27 4.36 -21.47 2.72
C TYR A 27 5.32 -22.38 3.48
N GLU A 28 6.58 -22.41 3.04
CA GLU A 28 7.66 -23.16 3.65
C GLU A 28 8.87 -22.25 3.84
N ALA A 29 9.32 -22.05 5.07
CA ALA A 29 10.58 -21.39 5.38
C ALA A 29 11.58 -22.44 5.86
N ARG A 30 12.81 -22.37 5.35
CA ARG A 30 13.94 -23.21 5.75
C ARG A 30 15.05 -22.33 6.28
N TYR A 31 15.60 -22.72 7.42
CA TYR A 31 16.72 -22.05 8.05
C TYR A 31 17.79 -23.08 8.37
N GLU A 32 19.03 -22.77 8.02
CA GLU A 32 20.20 -23.53 8.44
C GLU A 32 20.85 -22.78 9.59
N LEU A 33 20.81 -23.36 10.79
CA LEU A 33 21.29 -22.74 12.02
C LEU A 33 22.54 -23.47 12.51
N GLY A 34 23.64 -22.74 12.71
CA GLY A 34 24.88 -23.26 13.26
C GLY A 34 25.06 -22.89 14.73
N ASN A 35 25.54 -23.82 15.55
CA ASN A 35 26.03 -23.56 16.90
C ASN A 35 27.57 -23.42 16.89
N PRO A 36 28.13 -22.21 16.98
CA PRO A 36 29.58 -21.99 17.04
C PRO A 36 30.19 -22.32 18.41
N SER A 37 29.37 -22.61 19.44
CA SER A 37 29.84 -22.93 20.78
C SER A 37 30.47 -24.33 20.86
N PRO A 38 31.49 -24.54 21.71
CA PRO A 38 32.01 -25.86 22.02
C PRO A 38 31.06 -26.70 22.91
N ALA A 39 29.95 -26.12 23.38
CA ALA A 39 28.93 -26.83 24.15
C ALA A 39 27.62 -26.91 23.36
N ALA A 40 26.85 -27.98 23.61
CA ALA A 40 25.50 -28.09 23.07
C ALA A 40 24.61 -26.94 23.57
N LEU A 41 23.80 -26.39 22.68
CA LEU A 41 22.83 -25.34 23.00
C LEU A 41 21.43 -25.91 23.02
N ARG A 42 20.69 -25.54 24.07
CA ARG A 42 19.26 -25.81 24.21
C ARG A 42 18.56 -24.48 24.44
N VAL A 43 17.80 -24.02 23.45
CA VAL A 43 17.18 -22.68 23.48
C VAL A 43 15.67 -22.75 23.28
N PRO A 44 14.89 -21.95 24.03
CA PRO A 44 13.47 -21.80 23.76
C PRO A 44 13.27 -21.03 22.45
N ALA A 45 12.46 -21.57 21.54
CA ALA A 45 12.10 -20.95 20.28
C ALA A 45 10.58 -20.91 20.11
N ALA A 46 10.08 -20.04 19.24
CA ALA A 46 8.66 -19.94 18.97
C ALA A 46 8.38 -19.44 17.57
N ILE A 47 7.21 -19.83 17.06
CA ILE A 47 6.64 -19.28 15.84
C ILE A 47 5.35 -18.56 16.18
N VAL A 48 5.19 -17.41 15.57
CA VAL A 48 4.00 -16.59 15.66
C VAL A 48 3.42 -16.45 14.25
N GLY A 49 2.13 -16.78 14.11
CA GLY A 49 1.39 -16.68 12.85
C GLY A 49 0.04 -15.98 13.05
N SER A 50 -0.62 -15.61 11.95
CA SER A 50 -1.98 -15.04 12.00
C SER A 50 -3.04 -16.12 12.27
N GLN A 51 -4.23 -15.74 12.76
CA GLN A 51 -5.34 -16.67 12.92
C GLN A 51 -5.62 -17.48 11.65
N GLY A 52 -5.84 -18.79 11.79
CA GLY A 52 -6.07 -19.70 10.65
C GLY A 52 -4.80 -20.23 9.98
N THR A 53 -3.62 -19.83 10.47
CA THR A 53 -2.35 -20.52 10.19
C THR A 53 -2.12 -21.60 11.25
N ASP A 54 -1.81 -22.82 10.82
CA ASP A 54 -1.37 -23.92 11.71
C ASP A 54 0.07 -24.27 11.35
N PRO A 55 1.05 -23.50 11.87
CA PRO A 55 2.44 -23.69 11.52
C PRO A 55 2.97 -25.00 12.11
N ARG A 56 3.53 -25.84 11.24
CA ARG A 56 4.26 -27.05 11.58
C ARG A 56 5.75 -26.77 11.55
N VAL A 57 6.47 -27.36 12.49
CA VAL A 57 7.91 -27.17 12.66
C VAL A 57 8.59 -28.51 12.64
N THR A 58 9.70 -28.60 11.92
CA THR A 58 10.66 -29.69 12.09
C THR A 58 12.05 -29.13 12.34
N VAL A 59 12.82 -29.83 13.15
CA VAL A 59 14.20 -29.56 13.49
C VAL A 59 14.98 -30.83 13.17
N GLY A 60 15.90 -30.77 12.21
CA GLY A 60 16.60 -31.96 11.73
C GLY A 60 15.66 -33.05 11.19
N GLY A 61 14.51 -32.64 10.62
CA GLY A 61 13.49 -33.56 10.10
C GLY A 61 12.51 -34.13 11.13
N VAL A 62 12.67 -33.83 12.42
CA VAL A 62 11.80 -34.34 13.51
C VAL A 62 11.00 -33.19 14.12
N ALA A 63 9.76 -33.45 14.54
CA ALA A 63 8.97 -32.47 15.27
C ALA A 63 9.63 -32.19 16.63
N PRO A 64 10.01 -30.94 16.94
CA PRO A 64 10.65 -30.64 18.22
C PRO A 64 9.63 -30.76 19.37
N PRO A 65 10.08 -31.01 20.60
CA PRO A 65 9.21 -31.00 21.77
C PRO A 65 8.49 -29.66 21.90
N GLU A 66 7.16 -29.69 21.93
CA GLU A 66 6.36 -28.52 22.25
C GLU A 66 6.61 -28.10 23.69
N ARG A 67 6.56 -26.79 23.94
CA ARG A 67 6.68 -26.24 25.29
C ARG A 67 5.51 -25.30 25.59
N PRO A 68 5.15 -25.17 26.88
CA PRO A 68 4.18 -24.17 27.29
C PRO A 68 4.66 -22.76 26.97
N ARG A 69 3.69 -21.85 26.91
CA ARG A 69 3.94 -20.44 26.65
C ARG A 69 4.74 -19.80 27.80
N THR A 70 5.75 -19.01 27.46
CA THR A 70 6.68 -18.33 28.37
C THR A 70 6.62 -16.81 28.18
N GLU A 71 7.32 -16.04 29.03
CA GLU A 71 7.47 -14.59 28.85
C GLU A 71 8.17 -14.22 27.54
N LEU A 72 9.11 -15.05 27.07
CA LEU A 72 9.76 -14.85 25.77
C LEU A 72 8.74 -14.90 24.63
N ASP A 73 7.75 -15.77 24.74
CA ASP A 73 6.64 -15.85 23.78
C ASP A 73 5.74 -14.63 23.83
N ALA A 74 5.47 -14.11 25.03
CA ALA A 74 4.72 -12.88 25.19
C ALA A 74 5.45 -11.69 24.52
N ARG A 75 6.77 -11.61 24.65
CA ARG A 75 7.60 -10.60 23.96
C ARG A 75 7.60 -10.78 22.45
N ALA A 76 7.74 -12.01 21.95
CA ALA A 76 7.66 -12.31 20.52
C ALA A 76 6.29 -11.93 19.93
N LEU A 77 5.21 -12.22 20.66
CA LEU A 77 3.84 -11.83 20.27
C LEU A 77 3.62 -10.33 20.31
N ALA A 78 4.18 -9.62 21.30
CA ALA A 78 4.13 -8.15 21.36
C ALA A 78 4.89 -7.55 20.17
N HIS A 79 6.12 -8.01 19.92
CA HIS A 79 6.91 -7.56 18.78
C HIS A 79 6.21 -7.83 17.44
N ALA A 80 5.58 -9.00 17.26
CA ALA A 80 4.81 -9.30 16.06
C ALA A 80 3.63 -8.33 15.88
N ARG A 81 2.94 -7.94 16.96
CA ARG A 81 1.85 -6.94 16.92
C ARG A 81 2.34 -5.55 16.57
N ASP A 82 3.48 -5.14 17.11
CA ASP A 82 4.05 -3.81 16.88
C ASP A 82 4.58 -3.66 15.45
N THR A 83 5.24 -4.70 14.94
CA THR A 83 5.80 -4.74 13.57
C THR A 83 4.76 -5.00 12.49
N GLN A 84 3.61 -5.59 12.85
CA GLN A 84 2.48 -5.80 11.95
C GLN A 84 1.27 -4.97 12.39
N PRO A 85 1.29 -3.64 12.20
CA PRO A 85 0.16 -2.77 12.56
C PRO A 85 -1.15 -3.17 11.86
N ARG A 86 -1.06 -3.94 10.76
CA ARG A 86 -2.20 -4.48 10.00
C ARG A 86 -2.86 -5.71 10.65
N GLU A 87 -2.16 -6.39 11.55
CA GLU A 87 -2.69 -7.50 12.35
C GLU A 87 -3.20 -7.01 13.73
N LYS A 88 -3.23 -5.69 13.97
CA LYS A 88 -3.73 -5.10 15.21
C LYS A 88 -5.19 -5.50 15.43
N GLY A 89 -5.45 -6.22 16.52
CA GLY A 89 -6.77 -6.72 16.89
C GLY A 89 -7.10 -8.13 16.38
N ARG A 90 -6.26 -8.74 15.53
CA ARG A 90 -6.40 -10.15 15.16
C ARG A 90 -5.71 -11.05 16.19
N PRO A 91 -6.30 -12.20 16.56
CA PRO A 91 -5.62 -13.15 17.41
C PRO A 91 -4.47 -13.79 16.63
N LEU A 92 -3.29 -13.78 17.24
CA LEU A 92 -2.11 -14.46 16.71
C LEU A 92 -2.05 -15.88 17.26
N VAL A 93 -1.67 -16.83 16.41
CA VAL A 93 -1.36 -18.20 16.78
C VAL A 93 0.10 -18.26 17.24
N HIS A 94 0.36 -19.00 18.30
CA HIS A 94 1.69 -19.20 18.86
C HIS A 94 1.98 -20.70 18.99
N ARG A 95 3.20 -21.10 18.62
CA ARG A 95 3.71 -22.45 18.87
C ARG A 95 5.13 -22.35 19.42
N GLY A 96 5.27 -22.62 20.71
CA GLY A 96 6.57 -22.67 21.39
C GLY A 96 7.19 -24.07 21.27
N PHE A 97 8.49 -24.14 21.02
CA PHE A 97 9.25 -25.40 21.02
C PHE A 97 10.64 -25.20 21.62
N VAL A 98 11.34 -26.32 21.85
CA VAL A 98 12.75 -26.33 22.26
C VAL A 98 13.63 -26.67 21.06
N LEU A 99 14.62 -25.83 20.79
CA LEU A 99 15.63 -26.06 19.77
C LEU A 99 16.91 -26.55 20.43
N GLU A 100 17.36 -27.74 20.05
CA GLU A 100 18.61 -28.34 20.52
C GLU A 100 19.59 -28.45 19.36
N VAL A 101 20.79 -27.91 19.55
CA VAL A 101 21.87 -27.92 18.56
C VAL A 101 23.15 -28.36 19.24
N GLY A 102 23.74 -29.46 18.76
CA GLY A 102 25.00 -29.98 19.29
C GLY A 102 26.14 -28.97 19.22
N ALA A 103 27.21 -29.19 20.00
CA ALA A 103 28.43 -28.38 19.93
C ALA A 103 29.02 -28.38 18.52
N GLY A 104 29.31 -27.20 17.96
CA GLY A 104 29.83 -27.07 16.59
C GLY A 104 28.89 -27.55 15.48
N ALA A 105 27.66 -27.98 15.80
CA ALA A 105 26.76 -28.62 14.86
C ALA A 105 25.91 -27.59 14.09
N THR A 106 25.39 -28.04 12.96
CA THR A 106 24.39 -27.32 12.17
C THR A 106 23.10 -28.11 12.14
N VAL A 107 21.96 -27.43 12.18
CA VAL A 107 20.64 -28.03 12.09
C VAL A 107 19.74 -27.29 11.11
N GLU A 108 18.92 -28.02 10.37
CA GLU A 108 17.87 -27.45 9.54
C GLU A 108 16.58 -27.28 10.36
N VAL A 109 16.01 -26.08 10.31
CA VAL A 109 14.68 -25.77 10.85
C VAL A 109 13.75 -25.47 9.70
N ILE A 110 12.67 -26.23 9.59
CA ILE A 110 11.64 -26.03 8.56
C ILE A 110 10.34 -25.60 9.22
N VAL A 111 9.75 -24.52 8.72
CA VAL A 111 8.44 -24.02 9.13
C VAL A 111 7.49 -24.12 7.94
N GLN A 112 6.42 -24.87 8.09
CA GLN A 112 5.40 -25.06 7.04
C GLN A 112 4.06 -24.56 7.54
N THR A 113 3.37 -23.74 6.76
CA THR A 113 2.01 -23.33 7.10
C THR A 113 1.12 -23.17 5.86
N PRO A 114 -0.15 -23.61 5.91
CA PRO A 114 -1.13 -23.12 4.95
C PRO A 114 -1.33 -21.62 5.21
N VAL A 115 -1.44 -20.85 4.14
CA VAL A 115 -1.76 -19.42 4.17
C VAL A 115 -2.90 -19.16 3.19
N THR A 116 -3.90 -18.42 3.64
CA THR A 116 -4.94 -17.90 2.75
C THR A 116 -4.56 -16.47 2.40
N LEU A 117 -4.26 -16.24 1.14
CA LEU A 117 -3.92 -14.91 0.67
C LEU A 117 -5.21 -14.10 0.59
N THR A 118 -5.24 -12.98 1.29
CA THR A 118 -6.37 -12.05 1.20
C THR A 118 -6.07 -10.99 0.15
N ALA A 119 -7.04 -10.73 -0.72
CA ALA A 119 -6.91 -9.75 -1.80
C ALA A 119 -7.02 -8.35 -1.18
N TRP A 120 -5.96 -7.54 -1.27
CA TRP A 120 -6.02 -6.15 -0.83
C TRP A 120 -5.57 -5.23 -1.95
N GLY A 121 -6.39 -4.20 -2.21
CA GLY A 121 -5.97 -3.04 -2.99
C GLY A 121 -4.84 -2.37 -2.22
N CYS A 122 -3.65 -2.34 -2.80
CA CYS A 122 -2.51 -1.71 -2.14
C CYS A 122 -2.56 -0.20 -2.35
N ASP A 123 -3.10 0.53 -1.37
CA ASP A 123 -2.74 1.95 -1.12
C ASP A 123 -1.38 2.03 -0.39
N CYS A 124 -0.41 1.22 -0.84
CA CYS A 124 0.91 1.16 -0.25
C CYS A 124 1.85 2.08 -1.03
N GLY A 125 1.99 3.32 -0.60
CA GLY A 125 3.22 4.06 -0.83
C GLY A 125 4.36 3.28 -0.19
N PHE A 126 5.24 2.70 -1.01
CA PHE A 126 6.40 1.93 -0.59
C PHE A 126 7.21 2.66 0.49
N LEU A 127 7.14 2.21 1.74
CA LEU A 127 8.26 2.30 2.67
C LEU A 127 9.07 1.03 2.44
N GLU A 128 10.10 1.17 1.60
CA GLU A 128 10.80 0.11 0.88
C GLU A 128 11.81 -0.68 1.74
N LEU A 129 11.85 -0.48 3.06
CA LEU A 129 13.08 -0.74 3.82
C LEU A 129 13.03 -1.79 4.93
N GLU A 130 11.93 -2.53 5.15
CA GLU A 130 11.93 -3.48 6.29
C GLU A 130 11.33 -4.87 6.05
N ARG A 131 10.89 -5.22 4.83
CA ARG A 131 10.09 -6.44 4.67
C ARG A 131 10.57 -7.35 3.55
N ARG A 132 11.08 -8.53 3.94
CA ARG A 132 11.42 -9.66 3.07
C ARG A 132 10.15 -10.37 2.58
N HIS A 133 9.27 -9.67 1.84
CA HIS A 133 8.00 -10.22 1.37
C HIS A 133 8.17 -11.24 0.24
N MET A 134 7.27 -12.22 0.16
CA MET A 134 7.04 -12.95 -1.09
C MET A 134 5.88 -12.33 -1.86
N VAL A 135 6.08 -12.02 -3.15
CA VAL A 135 5.07 -11.40 -4.01
C VAL A 135 4.55 -12.40 -5.03
N VAL A 136 3.23 -12.58 -5.06
CA VAL A 136 2.59 -13.69 -5.77
C VAL A 136 1.99 -13.29 -7.11
N SER A 137 1.43 -12.08 -7.23
CA SER A 137 0.81 -11.61 -8.48
C SER A 137 0.50 -10.11 -8.41
N LYS A 138 0.54 -9.45 -9.58
CA LYS A 138 -0.03 -8.12 -9.84
C LYS A 138 -0.92 -8.21 -11.06
N ASP A 139 -2.24 -8.23 -10.86
CA ASP A 139 -3.19 -7.74 -11.88
C ASP A 139 -3.65 -6.37 -11.41
N LEU A 140 -3.84 -5.44 -12.35
CA LEU A 140 -3.71 -3.96 -12.28
C LEU A 140 -4.03 -3.17 -10.97
N GLU A 141 -4.58 -3.76 -9.91
CA GLU A 141 -4.90 -3.11 -8.63
C GLU A 141 -4.74 -3.98 -7.36
N ILE A 142 -4.47 -5.30 -7.48
CA ILE A 142 -4.41 -6.21 -6.30
C ILE A 142 -3.06 -6.91 -6.24
N GLU A 143 -2.36 -6.73 -5.13
CA GLU A 143 -1.11 -7.42 -4.81
C GLU A 143 -1.35 -8.35 -3.60
N TYR A 144 -0.79 -9.56 -3.68
CA TYR A 144 -0.82 -10.51 -2.58
C TYR A 144 0.60 -10.68 -2.04
N HIS A 145 0.72 -10.58 -0.71
CA HIS A 145 1.99 -10.63 0.00
C HIS A 145 1.93 -11.66 1.12
N VAL A 146 3.08 -12.26 1.40
CA VAL A 146 3.34 -12.99 2.65
C VAL A 146 4.42 -12.23 3.39
N ASP A 147 4.09 -11.77 4.60
CA ASP A 147 5.01 -11.05 5.48
C ASP A 147 5.81 -12.08 6.26
N HIS A 148 7.12 -12.03 6.11
CA HIS A 148 8.06 -12.88 6.80
C HIS A 148 8.83 -12.04 7.80
N LEU A 149 8.52 -12.21 9.09
CA LEU A 149 9.32 -11.64 10.18
C LEU A 149 10.37 -12.65 10.60
N GLN A 150 11.63 -12.21 10.65
CA GLN A 150 12.73 -13.06 11.07
C GLN A 150 12.86 -13.08 12.58
N GLY A 151 13.27 -14.24 13.09
CA GLY A 151 13.32 -14.51 14.52
C GLY A 151 14.24 -13.54 15.24
N LEU A 152 13.72 -12.93 16.30
CA LEU A 152 14.50 -12.15 17.26
C LEU A 152 15.63 -13.02 17.81
N GLY A 153 16.88 -12.52 17.75
CA GLY A 153 18.01 -13.08 18.50
C GLY A 153 18.93 -14.06 17.76
N LEU A 154 18.81 -14.23 16.44
CA LEU A 154 19.81 -14.94 15.62
C LEU A 154 20.94 -14.00 15.19
N ARG A 155 22.19 -14.50 15.14
CA ARG A 155 23.33 -13.75 14.58
C ARG A 155 23.40 -13.88 13.05
N GLY A 156 23.83 -12.82 12.37
CA GLY A 156 24.07 -12.81 10.93
C GLY A 156 22.81 -12.73 10.05
N VAL A 157 21.64 -12.48 10.65
CA VAL A 157 20.35 -12.41 9.92
C VAL A 157 20.39 -11.37 8.79
N ASP A 158 20.98 -10.22 9.09
CA ASP A 158 20.99 -9.05 8.21
C ASP A 158 22.06 -9.13 7.11
N GLU A 159 23.01 -10.07 7.25
CA GLU A 159 24.13 -10.29 6.32
C GLU A 159 23.85 -11.43 5.33
N ARG A 160 22.82 -12.25 5.58
CA ARG A 160 22.55 -13.46 4.79
C ARG A 160 21.44 -13.23 3.77
N PRO A 161 21.67 -13.54 2.47
CA PRO A 161 20.63 -13.44 1.45
C PRO A 161 19.49 -14.41 1.73
N LEU A 162 18.27 -14.02 1.39
CA LEU A 162 17.10 -14.89 1.40
C LEU A 162 16.81 -15.40 -0.02
N ALA A 163 16.97 -16.71 -0.22
CA ALA A 163 16.54 -17.36 -1.46
C ALA A 163 15.01 -17.55 -1.43
N ARG A 164 14.30 -17.01 -2.43
CA ARG A 164 12.83 -17.10 -2.52
C ARG A 164 12.43 -17.88 -3.77
N THR A 165 11.49 -18.80 -3.61
CA THR A 165 10.88 -19.52 -4.73
C THR A 165 9.36 -19.36 -4.68
N THR A 166 8.79 -18.72 -5.68
CA THR A 166 7.33 -18.57 -5.79
C THR A 166 6.81 -19.44 -6.91
N GLU A 167 5.88 -20.35 -6.59
CA GLU A 167 5.19 -21.20 -7.55
C GLU A 167 3.72 -20.79 -7.65
N ILE A 168 3.28 -20.38 -8.83
CA ILE A 168 1.88 -19.99 -9.08
C ILE A 168 1.28 -20.73 -10.28
N PRO A 169 -0.04 -20.94 -10.32
CA PRO A 169 -0.71 -21.56 -11.46
C PRO A 169 -0.46 -20.76 -12.75
N LEU A 170 -0.28 -21.43 -13.89
CA LEU A 170 -0.12 -20.82 -15.22
C LEU A 170 -1.14 -19.72 -15.53
N ARG A 171 -2.39 -19.95 -15.09
CA ARG A 171 -3.51 -19.03 -15.27
C ARG A 171 -3.38 -17.74 -14.45
N TRP A 172 -2.36 -17.56 -13.62
CA TRP A 172 -2.11 -16.31 -12.88
C TRP A 172 -1.10 -15.46 -13.65
N LYS A 173 -1.37 -14.15 -13.75
CA LYS A 173 -0.44 -13.22 -14.42
C LYS A 173 0.71 -12.93 -13.46
N ASN A 174 1.89 -13.41 -13.79
CA ASN A 174 3.10 -13.00 -13.09
C ASN A 174 3.64 -11.68 -13.67
N ARG A 175 3.43 -10.58 -12.96
CA ARG A 175 4.09 -9.29 -13.18
C ARG A 175 4.89 -8.92 -11.93
N THR A 176 5.90 -9.70 -11.59
CA THR A 176 6.87 -9.31 -10.55
C THR A 176 7.70 -8.12 -11.02
N ARG A 177 7.80 -7.08 -10.18
CA ARG A 177 8.65 -5.89 -10.41
C ARG A 177 10.08 -6.06 -9.86
N PHE A 178 10.36 -7.14 -9.12
CA PHE A 178 11.67 -7.37 -8.51
C PHE A 178 12.65 -7.96 -9.51
N SER A 179 13.95 -7.82 -9.23
CA SER A 179 15.02 -8.47 -9.99
C SER A 179 14.84 -9.99 -9.91
N VAL A 180 14.19 -10.56 -10.92
CA VAL A 180 14.01 -12.00 -11.03
C VAL A 180 15.33 -12.61 -11.47
N THR A 181 15.94 -13.42 -10.62
CA THR A 181 17.18 -14.15 -10.94
C THR A 181 16.92 -15.24 -11.97
N GLY A 182 15.71 -15.83 -11.95
CA GLY A 182 15.30 -16.81 -12.94
C GLY A 182 13.80 -17.05 -12.94
N ARG A 183 13.25 -17.31 -14.13
CA ARG A 183 11.85 -17.70 -14.33
C ARG A 183 11.80 -18.95 -15.18
N SER A 184 11.08 -19.96 -14.71
CA SER A 184 10.89 -21.19 -15.48
C SER A 184 9.43 -21.64 -15.45
N LEU A 185 9.05 -22.43 -16.45
CA LEU A 185 7.78 -23.11 -16.49
C LEU A 185 8.01 -24.57 -16.11
N GLN A 186 7.41 -25.02 -15.00
CA GLN A 186 7.54 -26.39 -14.53
C GLN A 186 6.17 -26.98 -14.25
N ARG A 187 5.85 -28.11 -14.89
CA ARG A 187 4.62 -28.90 -14.63
C ARG A 187 3.34 -28.04 -14.59
N GLY A 188 3.18 -27.12 -15.55
CA GLY A 188 2.00 -26.25 -15.62
C GLY A 188 1.96 -25.11 -14.58
N ARG A 189 3.10 -24.78 -13.95
CA ARG A 189 3.26 -23.70 -13.00
C ARG A 189 4.39 -22.76 -13.40
N TRP A 190 4.18 -21.47 -13.12
CA TRP A 190 5.28 -20.51 -13.14
C TRP A 190 6.09 -20.66 -11.87
N VAL A 191 7.39 -20.91 -12.02
CA VAL A 191 8.36 -20.95 -10.92
C VAL A 191 9.27 -19.74 -11.06
N VAL A 192 9.34 -18.93 -10.01
CA VAL A 192 10.10 -17.69 -9.95
C VAL A 192 11.12 -17.80 -8.84
N HIS A 193 12.39 -17.58 -9.17
CA HIS A 193 13.49 -17.63 -8.22
C HIS A 193 14.11 -16.24 -8.05
N ASP A 194 14.05 -15.72 -6.82
CA ASP A 194 14.55 -14.40 -6.46
C ASP A 194 15.49 -14.52 -5.26
N VAL A 195 16.66 -13.88 -5.33
CA VAL A 195 17.54 -13.74 -4.17
C VAL A 195 17.42 -12.33 -3.62
N LEU A 196 17.04 -12.21 -2.34
CA LEU A 196 16.92 -10.92 -1.68
C LEU A 196 18.15 -10.65 -0.81
N THR A 197 18.97 -9.69 -1.23
CA THR A 197 20.12 -9.13 -0.53
C THR A 197 19.79 -7.73 -0.04
N VAL A 198 19.01 -7.58 1.03
CA VAL A 198 18.74 -6.26 1.61
C VAL A 198 19.42 -6.20 2.98
N PRO A 199 20.40 -5.30 3.19
CA PRO A 199 20.96 -5.07 4.51
C PRO A 199 19.88 -4.42 5.40
N VAL A 200 19.66 -5.00 6.58
CA VAL A 200 18.73 -4.44 7.57
C VAL A 200 19.53 -3.44 8.42
N ALA A 201 19.77 -2.23 7.91
CA ALA A 201 20.13 -1.06 8.74
C ALA A 201 20.35 0.19 7.88
N GLU A 202 19.40 1.12 7.91
CA GLU A 202 19.74 2.54 8.05
C GLU A 202 18.86 3.15 9.16
N PRO A 203 19.42 4.00 10.04
CA PRO A 203 18.67 4.76 11.03
C PRO A 203 17.70 5.73 10.32
N TRP A 204 16.52 5.85 10.91
CA TRP A 204 15.29 6.27 10.27
C TRP A 204 15.30 7.75 9.84
N THR A 205 14.99 8.04 8.57
CA THR A 205 14.36 9.30 8.18
C THR A 205 12.87 9.06 7.94
N ILE A 206 12.03 9.65 8.80
CA ILE A 206 10.58 9.68 8.64
C ILE A 206 10.27 10.56 7.41
N ALA A 207 10.21 9.97 6.22
CA ALA A 207 9.52 10.58 5.11
C ALA A 207 8.04 10.20 5.25
N ALA A 208 7.30 11.03 5.99
CA ALA A 208 5.85 10.99 5.98
C ALA A 208 5.38 11.26 4.54
N ARG A 209 5.09 10.23 3.76
CA ARG A 209 4.20 10.42 2.61
C ARG A 209 2.85 10.79 3.22
N PRO A 210 2.32 12.00 2.94
CA PRO A 210 1.01 12.36 3.47
C PRO A 210 0.01 11.28 3.04
N PRO A 211 -0.99 10.96 3.89
CA PRO A 211 -2.04 10.05 3.49
C PRO A 211 -2.53 10.44 2.09
N VAL A 212 -2.88 9.44 1.27
CA VAL A 212 -3.74 9.66 0.10
C VAL A 212 -5.06 10.16 0.68
N LEU A 213 -5.10 11.45 0.99
CA LEU A 213 -6.32 12.14 1.30
C LEU A 213 -7.15 11.92 0.05
N LEU A 214 -8.26 11.18 0.19
CA LEU A 214 -9.20 10.89 -0.91
C LEU A 214 -9.92 12.18 -1.35
N GLY A 215 -9.30 13.34 -1.19
CA GLY A 215 -9.93 14.65 -1.13
C GLY A 215 -9.35 15.54 -0.04
N GLY A 216 -9.33 16.84 -0.28
CA GLY A 216 -8.84 17.83 0.67
C GLY A 216 -9.49 19.20 0.47
N PRO A 217 -9.12 20.17 1.32
CA PRO A 217 -9.50 21.55 1.09
C PRO A 217 -8.73 22.11 -0.10
N PHE A 218 -9.36 23.01 -0.85
CA PHE A 218 -8.69 23.80 -1.88
C PHE A 218 -9.10 25.27 -1.79
N ALA A 219 -8.25 26.11 -2.35
CA ALA A 219 -8.52 27.52 -2.58
C ALA A 219 -8.03 27.92 -3.97
N ALA A 220 -8.75 28.83 -4.64
CA ALA A 220 -8.35 29.38 -5.92
C ALA A 220 -8.58 30.88 -5.97
N VAL A 221 -7.74 31.54 -6.77
CA VAL A 221 -7.84 32.95 -7.09
C VAL A 221 -7.71 33.13 -8.59
N GLY A 222 -8.46 34.07 -9.16
CA GLY A 222 -8.45 34.28 -10.58
C GLY A 222 -9.13 35.56 -11.02
N VAL A 223 -9.34 35.62 -12.33
CA VAL A 223 -10.03 36.72 -13.00
C VAL A 223 -11.31 36.18 -13.62
N GLY A 224 -12.44 36.77 -13.24
CA GLY A 224 -13.74 36.50 -13.84
C GLY A 224 -14.04 37.51 -14.94
N TRP A 225 -14.46 37.05 -16.11
CA TRP A 225 -15.09 37.92 -17.11
C TRP A 225 -16.58 38.02 -16.82
N ARG A 226 -16.90 38.90 -15.88
CA ARG A 226 -18.24 39.45 -15.67
C ARG A 226 -18.26 40.85 -16.32
N LYS A 227 -19.41 41.54 -16.31
CA LYS A 227 -19.56 42.86 -16.96
C LYS A 227 -18.40 43.83 -16.65
N ASP A 228 -17.77 43.70 -15.48
CA ASP A 228 -16.57 44.41 -15.09
C ASP A 228 -15.52 43.40 -14.60
N ALA A 229 -14.55 43.02 -15.46
CA ALA A 229 -13.52 42.02 -15.14
C ALA A 229 -13.06 42.10 -13.67
N GLY A 230 -13.31 41.04 -12.90
CA GLY A 230 -13.26 41.08 -11.44
C GLY A 230 -12.40 39.99 -10.84
N LEU A 231 -11.93 40.21 -9.61
CA LEU A 231 -11.29 39.17 -8.81
C LEU A 231 -12.29 38.04 -8.58
N LEU A 232 -11.88 36.80 -8.80
CA LEU A 232 -12.67 35.61 -8.48
C LEU A 232 -11.95 34.82 -7.39
N LEU A 233 -12.65 34.53 -6.31
CA LEU A 233 -12.17 33.72 -5.20
C LEU A 233 -13.01 32.45 -5.13
N ARG A 234 -12.37 31.32 -4.87
CA ARG A 234 -13.01 30.01 -4.76
C ARG A 234 -12.39 29.28 -3.58
N ALA A 235 -13.19 28.67 -2.73
CA ALA A 235 -12.71 27.81 -1.65
C ALA A 235 -13.69 26.66 -1.44
N GLY A 236 -13.18 25.46 -1.16
CA GLY A 236 -14.04 24.30 -1.07
C GLY A 236 -13.33 23.06 -0.61
N TRP A 237 -14.03 21.94 -0.78
CA TRP A 237 -13.53 20.61 -0.50
C TRP A 237 -13.74 19.72 -1.72
N GLU A 238 -12.73 18.95 -2.07
CA GLU A 238 -12.79 17.97 -3.15
C GLU A 238 -12.66 16.54 -2.62
N VAL A 239 -13.18 15.57 -3.36
CA VAL A 239 -13.09 14.14 -3.08
C VAL A 239 -12.85 13.39 -4.39
N ALA A 240 -11.80 12.59 -4.46
CA ALA A 240 -11.45 11.79 -5.62
C ALA A 240 -11.84 10.33 -5.40
N ARG A 241 -12.94 9.87 -6.03
CA ARG A 241 -13.32 8.46 -6.02
C ARG A 241 -14.22 8.08 -7.20
N PRO A 242 -13.81 7.14 -8.06
CA PRO A 242 -12.46 6.55 -8.19
C PRO A 242 -11.40 7.59 -8.63
N ALA A 243 -10.12 7.21 -8.75
CA ALA A 243 -9.01 8.15 -9.03
C ALA A 243 -9.14 8.98 -10.33
N TRP A 244 -10.07 8.65 -11.23
CA TRP A 244 -10.37 9.38 -12.46
C TRP A 244 -11.57 10.33 -12.34
N LEU A 245 -12.24 10.37 -11.18
CA LEU A 245 -13.42 11.19 -10.92
C LEU A 245 -13.21 12.01 -9.63
N VAL A 246 -13.26 13.33 -9.76
CA VAL A 246 -13.20 14.27 -8.64
C VAL A 246 -14.56 14.94 -8.47
N GLY A 247 -15.18 14.77 -7.32
CA GLY A 247 -16.32 15.56 -6.89
C GLY A 247 -15.86 16.74 -6.05
N SER A 248 -16.43 17.93 -6.22
CA SER A 248 -16.10 19.08 -5.38
C SER A 248 -17.35 19.86 -4.96
N LEU A 249 -17.27 20.50 -3.80
CA LEU A 249 -18.22 21.51 -3.35
C LEU A 249 -17.45 22.77 -3.00
N ALA A 250 -17.71 23.85 -3.75
CA ALA A 250 -17.02 25.12 -3.59
C ALA A 250 -17.98 26.27 -3.28
N VAL A 251 -17.48 27.25 -2.54
CA VAL A 251 -18.06 28.60 -2.49
C VAL A 251 -17.20 29.51 -3.36
N GLU A 252 -17.84 30.28 -4.22
CA GLU A 252 -17.19 31.25 -5.11
C GLU A 252 -17.72 32.65 -4.90
N THR A 253 -16.85 33.66 -4.98
CA THR A 253 -17.23 35.05 -4.79
C THR A 253 -16.35 36.00 -5.60
N ASP A 254 -16.90 37.16 -5.96
CA ASP A 254 -16.14 38.29 -6.51
C ASP A 254 -15.70 39.32 -5.44
N ALA A 255 -15.85 38.96 -4.16
CA ALA A 255 -15.61 39.79 -2.97
C ALA A 255 -16.41 41.10 -2.89
N ARG A 256 -17.34 41.36 -3.82
CA ARG A 256 -18.10 42.62 -3.88
C ARG A 256 -19.60 42.41 -3.88
N THR A 257 -20.10 41.60 -4.80
CA THR A 257 -21.52 41.59 -5.16
C THR A 257 -22.09 40.20 -5.41
N HIS A 258 -21.26 39.17 -5.53
CA HIS A 258 -21.71 37.83 -5.89
C HIS A 258 -21.11 36.78 -4.96
N VAL A 259 -21.95 35.83 -4.59
CA VAL A 259 -21.58 34.60 -3.87
C VAL A 259 -22.35 33.45 -4.50
N GLU A 260 -21.67 32.33 -4.75
CA GLU A 260 -22.21 31.16 -5.41
C GLU A 260 -21.75 29.89 -4.69
N LEU A 261 -22.62 28.88 -4.65
CA LEU A 261 -22.29 27.53 -4.21
C LEU A 261 -22.22 26.63 -5.43
N VAL A 262 -21.12 25.92 -5.62
CA VAL A 262 -20.82 25.19 -6.86
C VAL A 262 -20.46 23.75 -6.55
N PRO A 263 -21.43 22.81 -6.55
CA PRO A 263 -21.13 21.39 -6.68
C PRO A 263 -20.66 21.07 -8.10
N THR A 264 -19.57 20.30 -8.21
CA THR A 264 -19.02 19.87 -9.51
C THR A 264 -18.61 18.39 -9.51
N ALA A 265 -18.58 17.81 -10.70
CA ALA A 265 -17.93 16.54 -10.99
C ALA A 265 -16.96 16.71 -12.16
N GLU A 266 -15.73 16.22 -12.01
CA GLU A 266 -14.65 16.38 -12.96
C GLU A 266 -14.03 15.03 -13.29
N PHE A 267 -13.90 14.76 -14.58
CA PHE A 267 -13.16 13.62 -15.10
C PHE A 267 -11.71 14.03 -15.32
N THR A 268 -10.78 13.33 -14.70
CA THR A 268 -9.34 13.58 -14.80
C THR A 268 -8.63 12.43 -15.50
N PHE A 269 -7.47 12.71 -16.08
CA PHE A 269 -6.63 11.71 -16.74
C PHE A 269 -5.35 11.42 -15.92
N PRO A 270 -5.44 10.74 -14.77
CA PRO A 270 -4.34 10.61 -13.79
C PRO A 270 -3.10 9.85 -14.32
N ARG A 271 -3.27 9.03 -15.36
CA ARG A 271 -2.16 8.33 -16.02
C ARG A 271 -1.27 9.25 -16.88
N TRP A 272 -1.75 10.45 -17.20
CA TRP A 272 -1.00 11.43 -17.97
C TRP A 272 0.15 12.00 -17.12
N ALA A 273 -0.15 12.46 -15.90
CA ALA A 273 0.85 13.08 -15.02
C ALA A 273 1.85 12.09 -14.41
N SER A 274 1.46 10.83 -14.17
CA SER A 274 2.37 9.82 -13.58
C SER A 274 3.46 9.32 -14.53
N THR A 275 3.31 9.53 -15.85
CA THR A 275 4.33 9.13 -16.84
C THR A 275 5.30 10.27 -17.15
N LEU A 276 4.88 11.53 -16.99
CA LEU A 276 5.67 12.70 -17.33
C LEU A 276 5.41 13.82 -16.30
N VAL A 277 6.25 13.89 -15.26
CA VAL A 277 6.16 14.85 -14.14
C VAL A 277 6.00 16.32 -14.58
N MET A 278 6.40 16.65 -15.81
CA MET A 278 6.36 18.01 -16.36
C MET A 278 5.03 18.40 -17.00
N PHE A 279 4.12 17.47 -17.31
CA PHE A 279 2.87 17.78 -18.00
C PHE A 279 1.66 17.75 -17.06
N PRO A 280 0.85 18.82 -17.00
CA PRO A 280 -0.36 18.82 -16.19
C PRO A 280 -1.34 17.76 -16.70
N ALA A 281 -2.06 17.12 -15.78
CA ALA A 281 -3.18 16.26 -16.12
C ALA A 281 -4.35 17.14 -16.59
N PRO A 282 -4.86 16.94 -17.82
CA PRO A 282 -6.08 17.60 -18.23
C PRO A 282 -7.27 17.05 -17.43
N GLY A 283 -8.28 17.89 -17.24
CA GLY A 283 -9.56 17.51 -16.69
C GLY A 283 -10.70 18.26 -17.37
N VAL A 284 -11.86 17.61 -17.43
CA VAL A 284 -13.10 18.18 -17.96
C VAL A 284 -14.20 17.91 -16.95
N GLY A 285 -14.92 18.95 -16.56
CA GLY A 285 -15.96 18.82 -15.57
C GLY A 285 -17.22 19.61 -15.87
N ILE A 286 -18.24 19.24 -15.11
CA ILE A 286 -19.56 19.85 -15.12
C ILE A 286 -19.97 20.19 -13.70
N GLY A 287 -20.85 21.18 -13.55
CA GLY A 287 -21.35 21.58 -12.24
C GLY A 287 -22.71 22.26 -12.31
N ALA A 288 -23.27 22.50 -11.13
CA ALA A 288 -24.55 23.17 -10.96
C ALA A 288 -24.38 24.39 -10.05
N PRO A 289 -23.81 25.51 -10.54
CA PRO A 289 -23.62 26.71 -9.74
C PRO A 289 -24.97 27.27 -9.28
N VAL A 290 -25.07 27.54 -7.99
CA VAL A 290 -26.21 28.19 -7.37
C VAL A 290 -25.75 29.55 -6.88
N GLN A 291 -26.08 30.58 -7.64
CA GLN A 291 -25.90 31.96 -7.22
C GLN A 291 -26.79 32.21 -6.00
N LEU A 292 -26.22 32.72 -4.92
CA LEU A 292 -26.93 33.07 -3.67
C LEU A 292 -27.16 34.59 -3.58
N VAL A 293 -26.21 35.39 -4.08
CA VAL A 293 -26.23 36.86 -4.02
C VAL A 293 -25.95 37.44 -5.41
N PRO A 294 -26.64 38.53 -5.83
CA PRO A 294 -27.74 39.22 -5.15
C PRO A 294 -29.09 38.49 -5.15
N THR A 295 -29.30 37.54 -6.06
CA THR A 295 -30.58 36.82 -6.19
C THR A 295 -30.34 35.34 -6.46
N THR A 296 -31.10 34.48 -5.79
CA THR A 296 -30.93 33.04 -5.93
C THR A 296 -31.21 32.56 -7.34
N ARG A 297 -30.24 31.91 -7.98
CA ARG A 297 -30.40 31.36 -9.34
C ARG A 297 -29.52 30.14 -9.56
N ALA A 298 -30.10 29.10 -10.14
CA ALA A 298 -29.35 27.93 -10.58
C ALA A 298 -28.85 28.12 -12.02
N GLY A 299 -27.63 27.66 -12.28
CA GLY A 299 -27.01 27.63 -13.59
C GLY A 299 -26.41 26.26 -13.90
N ILE A 300 -25.75 26.18 -15.04
CA ILE A 300 -24.98 25.03 -15.50
C ILE A 300 -23.54 25.50 -15.69
N ARG A 301 -22.59 24.77 -15.10
CA ARG A 301 -21.16 25.00 -15.28
C ARG A 301 -20.56 23.94 -16.17
N THR A 302 -19.67 24.36 -17.07
CA THR A 302 -18.63 23.51 -17.63
C THR A 302 -17.26 24.08 -17.27
N HIS A 303 -16.28 23.21 -17.07
CA HIS A 303 -14.94 23.66 -16.75
C HIS A 303 -13.87 22.74 -17.32
N LEU A 304 -12.69 23.34 -17.54
CA LEU A 304 -11.47 22.67 -17.98
C LEU A 304 -10.40 22.92 -16.93
N SER A 305 -9.65 21.87 -16.59
CA SER A 305 -8.56 21.96 -15.63
C SER A 305 -7.25 21.44 -16.24
N LEU A 306 -6.14 22.01 -15.77
CA LEU A 306 -4.79 21.49 -15.97
C LEU A 306 -4.16 21.39 -14.59
N ALA A 307 -4.04 20.18 -14.05
CA ALA A 307 -3.60 19.93 -12.68
C ALA A 307 -2.20 19.32 -12.61
N TRP A 308 -1.34 19.95 -11.81
CA TRP A 308 -0.17 19.35 -11.18
C TRP A 308 -0.55 18.86 -9.78
N HIS A 309 0.35 18.15 -9.11
CA HIS A 309 0.09 17.50 -7.82
C HIS A 309 -0.72 18.34 -6.82
N VAL A 310 -0.39 19.62 -6.63
CA VAL A 310 -1.06 20.52 -5.67
C VAL A 310 -1.51 21.85 -6.26
N VAL A 311 -1.29 22.07 -7.56
CA VAL A 311 -1.61 23.33 -8.25
C VAL A 311 -2.37 23.00 -9.51
N SER A 312 -3.46 23.72 -9.80
CA SER A 312 -4.17 23.58 -11.06
C SER A 312 -4.56 24.93 -11.66
N ILE A 313 -4.66 24.97 -12.99
CA ILE A 313 -5.29 26.06 -13.73
C ILE A 313 -6.70 25.61 -14.06
N LEU A 314 -7.69 26.42 -13.72
CA LEU A 314 -9.11 26.11 -13.87
C LEU A 314 -9.79 27.20 -14.70
N GLY A 315 -10.30 26.82 -15.87
CA GLY A 315 -11.16 27.65 -16.72
C GLY A 315 -12.63 27.26 -16.54
N VAL A 316 -13.50 28.20 -16.21
CA VAL A 316 -14.94 27.95 -15.97
C VAL A 316 -15.82 28.75 -16.91
N ILE A 317 -16.96 28.17 -17.29
CA ILE A 317 -18.04 28.81 -18.03
C ILE A 317 -19.35 28.47 -17.34
N ASP A 318 -20.09 29.50 -16.94
CA ASP A 318 -21.39 29.38 -16.28
C ASP A 318 -22.49 29.96 -17.14
N VAL A 319 -23.51 29.15 -17.39
CA VAL A 319 -24.71 29.54 -18.09
C VAL A 319 -25.87 29.57 -17.11
N TYR A 320 -26.43 30.76 -16.93
CA TYR A 320 -27.62 30.99 -16.13
C TYR A 320 -28.81 31.22 -17.05
N PRO A 321 -29.79 30.29 -17.15
CA PRO A 321 -30.90 30.36 -18.09
C PRO A 321 -31.90 31.45 -17.69
N THR A 322 -32.50 32.13 -18.67
CA THR A 322 -33.50 33.19 -18.44
C THR A 322 -34.62 32.70 -17.52
N GLN A 323 -34.94 33.48 -16.50
CA GLN A 323 -36.09 33.26 -15.62
C GLN A 323 -37.08 34.42 -15.80
N ARG A 324 -38.35 34.26 -15.38
CA ARG A 324 -39.46 35.19 -15.68
C ARG A 324 -39.14 36.68 -15.47
N GLU A 325 -38.25 37.01 -14.54
CA GLU A 325 -37.86 38.39 -14.19
C GLU A 325 -36.35 38.63 -14.28
N GLN A 326 -35.58 37.69 -14.84
CA GLN A 326 -34.12 37.79 -14.89
C GLN A 326 -33.58 37.36 -16.26
N PRO A 327 -32.88 38.26 -17.00
CA PRO A 327 -32.29 37.90 -18.28
C PRO A 327 -31.23 36.81 -18.13
N GLY A 328 -31.02 36.03 -19.19
CA GLY A 328 -29.91 35.08 -19.31
C GLY A 328 -28.56 35.72 -18.98
N LYS A 329 -27.67 34.99 -18.31
CA LYS A 329 -26.32 35.45 -18.01
C LYS A 329 -25.31 34.37 -18.40
N LEU A 330 -24.21 34.81 -19.00
CA LEU A 330 -23.03 34.01 -19.28
C LEU A 330 -21.88 34.60 -18.46
N TYR A 331 -21.32 33.80 -17.57
CA TYR A 331 -20.14 34.15 -16.81
C TYR A 331 -19.02 33.15 -17.09
N GLY A 332 -17.80 33.54 -16.72
CA GLY A 332 -16.70 32.60 -16.68
C GLY A 332 -15.48 33.26 -16.08
N GLY A 333 -14.40 32.51 -16.04
CA GLY A 333 -13.15 33.00 -15.50
C GLY A 333 -12.03 31.99 -15.65
N LEU A 334 -10.84 32.47 -15.32
CA LEU A 334 -9.63 31.68 -15.24
C LEU A 334 -9.05 31.83 -13.83
N MET A 335 -8.81 30.71 -13.16
CA MET A 335 -8.30 30.65 -11.79
C MET A 335 -7.05 29.80 -11.71
N VAL A 336 -6.21 30.11 -10.73
CA VAL A 336 -5.17 29.21 -10.22
C VAL A 336 -5.67 28.67 -8.89
N GLN A 337 -5.77 27.35 -8.79
CA GLN A 337 -6.21 26.63 -7.59
C GLN A 337 -5.03 25.90 -6.95
N VAL A 338 -5.01 25.89 -5.62
CA VAL A 338 -4.11 25.10 -4.79
C VAL A 338 -4.97 24.16 -3.93
N GLY A 339 -4.68 22.87 -3.97
CA GLY A 339 -5.48 21.80 -3.34
C GLY A 339 -4.65 20.54 -3.13
N ILE A 340 -5.21 19.53 -2.44
CA ILE A 340 -4.51 18.31 -2.00
C ILE A 340 -5.16 17.05 -2.57
#